data_AF-A0A5C7T337-F1
#
_entry.id   AF-A0A5C7T337-F1
#
_cell.length_a   1.000
_cell.length_b   1.000
_cell.length_c   1.000
_cell.angle_alpha   90.00
_cell.angle_beta   90.00
_cell.angle_gamma   90.00
#
_symmetry.space_group_name_H-M   'P 1'
#
loop_
_entity.id
_entity.type
_entity.pdbx_description
1 polymer ?
#
loop_
_entity_poly.entity_id
_entity_poly.type
_entity_poly.pdbx_seq_one_letter_code
_entity_poly.pdbx_strand_id
1 'polypeptide(L)'
;MSMRSWGLGGVFAGLCFLLWWKTPQQSADLAAWVQAIGSIAAVLVAIWITNKADRDRRHAAWTMANLFASNLIAACAELRDTAGRGDTSASRRATDQLSELLEWARRIDVVLLDDKHIEGLFKIRATAVSTLGRAQEMNSNILYDYRKASEFFELQRSKVHEACVQYFWIKS
;
A
#
# COMPACT_ATOMS: atom_id res chain seq x y z
N MET A 1 18.98 -1.88 10.69
CA MET A 1 18.74 -2.26 12.10
C MET A 1 18.78 -0.99 12.94
N SER A 2 17.65 -0.59 13.50
CA SER A 2 17.41 0.73 14.07
C SER A 2 17.96 0.85 15.50
N MET A 3 18.76 1.90 15.74
CA MET A 3 19.35 2.26 17.04
C MET A 3 18.33 2.68 18.12
N ARG A 4 17.01 2.61 17.87
CA ARG A 4 15.97 3.11 18.80
C ARG A 4 15.53 2.11 19.88
N SER A 5 15.88 0.83 19.79
CA SER A 5 15.49 -0.16 20.81
C SER A 5 16.37 -0.16 22.07
N TRP A 6 17.54 0.48 22.02
CA TRP A 6 18.52 0.45 23.13
C TRP A 6 18.16 1.41 24.29
N GLY A 7 17.41 2.49 24.01
CA GLY A 7 17.01 3.45 25.05
C GLY A 7 15.99 2.90 26.05
N LEU A 8 15.02 2.11 25.58
CA LEU A 8 13.95 1.58 26.44
C LEU A 8 14.45 0.46 27.37
N GLY A 9 15.37 -0.38 26.90
CA GLY A 9 16.00 -1.43 27.72
C GLY A 9 16.85 -0.86 28.86
N GLY A 10 17.58 0.23 28.60
CA GLY A 10 18.37 0.92 29.63
C GLY A 10 17.52 1.59 30.71
N VAL A 11 16.38 2.18 30.34
CA VAL A 11 15.44 2.79 31.30
C VAL A 11 14.77 1.73 32.18
N PHE A 12 14.35 0.60 31.59
CA PHE A 12 13.79 -0.53 32.35
C PHE A 12 14.80 -1.14 33.32
N ALA A 13 16.03 -1.38 32.86
CA ALA A 13 17.10 -1.90 33.70
C ALA A 13 17.46 -0.94 34.84
N GLY A 14 17.51 0.37 34.58
CA GLY A 14 17.74 1.40 35.59
C GLY A 14 16.62 1.47 36.65
N LEU A 15 15.36 1.33 36.24
CA LEU A 15 14.21 1.28 37.16
C LEU A 15 14.20 0.01 38.01
N CYS A 16 14.47 -1.17 37.42
CA CYS A 16 14.62 -2.41 38.18
C CYS A 16 15.79 -2.34 39.18
N PHE A 17 16.90 -1.68 38.80
CA PHE A 17 18.05 -1.48 39.69
C PHE A 17 17.73 -0.52 40.85
N LEU A 18 17.00 0.57 40.60
CA LEU A 18 16.52 1.48 41.65
C LEU A 18 15.50 0.80 42.59
N LEU A 19 14.62 -0.05 42.06
CA LEU A 19 13.66 -0.85 42.83
C LEU A 19 14.36 -1.89 43.73
N TRP A 20 15.49 -2.45 43.30
CA TRP A 20 16.30 -3.33 44.15
C TRP A 20 16.98 -2.54 45.27
N TRP A 21 17.46 -1.33 44.99
CA TRP A 21 18.27 -0.55 45.94
C TRP A 21 17.45 0.17 47.02
N LYS A 22 16.22 0.60 46.73
CA LYS A 22 15.35 1.29 47.69
C LYS A 22 13.92 0.73 47.70
N THR A 23 13.65 -0.16 48.64
CA THR A 23 12.30 -0.59 48.97
C THR A 23 11.57 0.50 49.78
N PRO A 24 10.37 0.96 49.35
CA PRO A 24 9.64 2.02 50.02
C PRO A 24 9.13 1.56 51.40
N GLN A 25 9.43 2.33 52.44
CA GLN A 25 9.08 2.01 53.84
C GLN A 25 7.79 2.71 54.33
N GLN A 26 7.25 3.68 53.57
CA GLN A 26 6.06 4.46 53.94
C GLN A 26 4.96 4.39 52.88
N SER A 27 3.69 4.47 53.30
CA SER A 27 2.51 4.29 52.44
C SER A 27 2.37 5.36 51.34
N ALA A 28 2.85 6.59 51.58
CA ALA A 28 2.83 7.67 50.59
C ALA A 28 3.83 7.43 49.44
N ASP A 29 5.01 6.90 49.75
CA ASP A 29 5.99 6.49 48.73
C ASP A 29 5.43 5.38 47.85
N LEU A 30 4.67 4.45 48.43
CA LEU A 30 4.07 3.34 47.71
C LEU A 30 3.08 3.81 46.63
N ALA A 31 2.30 4.86 46.91
CA ALA A 31 1.38 5.45 45.94
C ALA A 31 2.10 6.12 44.77
N ALA A 32 3.17 6.88 45.06
CA ALA A 32 4.01 7.50 44.03
C ALA A 32 4.69 6.44 43.14
N TRP A 33 5.11 5.32 43.72
CA TRP A 33 5.68 4.19 42.98
C TRP A 33 4.68 3.52 42.05
N VAL A 34 3.47 3.24 42.52
CA VAL A 34 2.40 2.65 41.68
C VAL A 34 2.06 3.59 40.52
N GLN A 35 2.01 4.90 40.77
CA GLN A 35 1.75 5.89 39.72
C GLN A 35 2.90 5.96 38.70
N ALA A 36 4.15 5.92 39.15
CA ALA A 36 5.31 5.92 38.25
C ALA A 36 5.33 4.67 37.35
N ILE A 37 5.15 3.48 37.93
CA ILE A 37 5.10 2.22 37.18
C ILE A 37 3.91 2.21 36.21
N GLY A 38 2.74 2.66 36.67
CA GLY A 38 1.54 2.77 35.83
C GLY A 38 1.74 3.70 34.63
N SER A 39 2.42 4.84 34.83
CA SER A 39 2.72 5.78 33.74
C SER A 39 3.67 5.20 32.69
N ILE A 40 4.69 4.46 33.12
CA ILE A 40 5.65 3.78 32.22
C ILE A 40 4.94 2.67 31.44
N ALA A 41 4.13 1.85 32.13
CA ALA A 41 3.34 0.81 31.49
C ALA A 41 2.38 1.39 30.44
N ALA A 42 1.72 2.51 30.75
CA ALA A 42 0.82 3.19 29.81
C ALA A 42 1.55 3.68 28.55
N VAL A 43 2.76 4.25 28.70
CA VAL A 43 3.58 4.67 27.56
C VAL A 43 4.01 3.47 26.70
N LEU A 44 4.41 2.36 27.32
CA LEU A 44 4.75 1.14 26.59
C LEU A 44 3.56 0.56 25.83
N VAL A 45 2.38 0.54 26.43
CA VAL A 45 1.14 0.10 25.77
C VAL A 45 0.79 1.03 24.62
N ALA A 46 0.92 2.35 24.79
CA ALA A 46 0.70 3.31 23.72
C ALA A 46 1.66 3.06 22.54
N ILE A 47 2.96 2.88 22.81
CA ILE A 47 3.96 2.53 21.79
C ILE A 47 3.60 1.21 21.09
N TRP A 48 3.18 0.19 21.84
CA TRP A 48 2.78 -1.09 21.28
C TRP A 48 1.56 -0.96 20.36
N ILE A 49 0.53 -0.22 20.78
CA ILE A 49 -0.66 0.06 19.97
C ILE A 49 -0.30 0.82 18.70
N THR A 50 0.52 1.88 18.80
CA THR A 50 0.98 2.65 17.64
C THR A 50 1.77 1.77 16.66
N ASN A 51 2.70 0.97 17.17
CA ASN A 51 3.48 0.05 16.33
C ASN A 51 2.59 -0.99 15.62
N LYS A 52 1.56 -1.50 16.30
CA LYS A 52 0.59 -2.42 15.69
C LYS A 52 -0.23 -1.72 14.61
N ALA A 53 -0.78 -0.54 14.91
CA ALA A 53 -1.54 0.26 13.96
C ALA A 53 -0.72 0.61 12.71
N ASP A 54 0.56 0.94 12.87
CA ASP A 54 1.46 1.22 11.75
C ASP A 54 1.68 -0.02 10.88
N ARG A 55 1.86 -1.21 11.48
CA ARG A 55 1.97 -2.47 10.71
C ARG A 55 0.71 -2.77 9.93
N ASP A 56 -0.45 -2.60 10.56
CA ASP A 56 -1.75 -2.85 9.92
C ASP A 56 -1.98 -1.88 8.75
N ARG A 57 -1.60 -0.61 8.92
CA ARG A 57 -1.65 0.42 7.87
C ARG A 57 -0.76 0.10 6.68
N ARG A 58 0.48 -0.36 6.92
CA ARG A 58 1.39 -0.80 5.85
C ARG A 58 0.82 -1.99 5.08
N HIS A 59 0.26 -2.97 5.80
CA HIS A 59 -0.34 -4.13 5.17
C HIS A 59 -1.57 -3.75 4.33
N ALA A 60 -2.40 -2.82 4.82
CA ALA A 60 -3.53 -2.28 4.08
C ALA A 60 -3.08 -1.55 2.80
N ALA A 61 -2.06 -0.68 2.87
CA ALA A 61 -1.51 0.01 1.70
C ALA A 61 -0.97 -0.97 0.65
N TRP A 62 -0.24 -2.01 1.09
CA TRP A 62 0.23 -3.08 0.22
C TRP A 62 -0.92 -3.85 -0.45
N THR A 63 -1.96 -4.19 0.32
CA THR A 63 -3.13 -4.91 -0.16
C THR A 63 -3.88 -4.08 -1.21
N MET A 64 -4.05 -2.79 -0.98
CA MET A 64 -4.67 -1.87 -1.94
C MET A 64 -3.87 -1.74 -3.23
N ALA A 65 -2.54 -1.69 -3.16
CA ALA A 65 -1.68 -1.67 -4.33
C ALA A 65 -1.82 -2.95 -5.17
N ASN A 66 -1.91 -4.12 -4.51
CA ASN A 66 -2.13 -5.39 -5.18
C ASN A 66 -3.51 -5.50 -5.82
N LEU A 67 -4.56 -5.07 -5.12
CA LEU A 67 -5.92 -5.03 -5.67
C LEU A 67 -6.00 -4.11 -6.90
N PHE A 68 -5.36 -2.94 -6.83
CA PHE A 68 -5.27 -2.04 -7.97
C PHE A 68 -4.60 -2.70 -9.18
N ALA A 69 -3.47 -3.37 -8.98
CA ALA A 69 -2.74 -4.00 -10.07
C ALA A 69 -3.52 -5.16 -10.72
N SER A 70 -4.17 -5.99 -9.91
CA SER A 70 -5.06 -7.06 -10.39
C SER A 70 -6.24 -6.52 -11.19
N ASN A 71 -6.90 -5.46 -10.70
CA ASN A 71 -7.99 -4.81 -11.42
C ASN A 71 -7.51 -4.16 -12.73
N LEU A 72 -6.30 -3.60 -12.76
CA LEU A 72 -5.72 -3.06 -13.98
C LEU A 72 -5.44 -4.15 -15.03
N ILE A 73 -4.95 -5.32 -14.63
CA ILE A 73 -4.75 -6.47 -15.52
C ILE A 73 -6.09 -6.89 -16.14
N ALA A 74 -7.15 -6.97 -15.32
CA ALA A 74 -8.49 -7.30 -15.80
C ALA A 74 -9.03 -6.23 -16.78
N ALA A 75 -8.89 -4.96 -16.44
CA ALA A 75 -9.30 -3.84 -17.30
C ALA A 75 -8.55 -3.83 -18.64
N CYS A 76 -7.24 -4.14 -18.65
CA CYS A 76 -6.48 -4.27 -19.89
C CYS A 76 -6.99 -5.43 -20.75
N ALA A 77 -7.35 -6.56 -20.13
CA ALA A 77 -7.90 -7.71 -20.84
C ALA A 77 -9.28 -7.40 -21.45
N GLU A 78 -10.13 -6.66 -20.73
CA GLU A 78 -11.43 -6.20 -21.21
C GLU A 78 -11.29 -5.17 -22.34
N LEU A 79 -10.38 -4.21 -22.21
CA LEU A 79 -10.07 -3.24 -23.28
C LEU A 79 -9.53 -3.92 -24.53
N ARG A 80 -8.70 -4.96 -24.39
CA ARG A 80 -8.22 -5.79 -25.50
C ARG A 80 -9.37 -6.51 -26.21
N ASP A 81 -10.26 -7.14 -25.44
CA ASP A 81 -11.41 -7.89 -25.97
C ASP A 81 -12.41 -6.96 -26.68
N THR A 82 -12.73 -5.81 -26.07
CA THR A 82 -13.60 -4.79 -26.67
C THR A 82 -12.98 -4.18 -27.92
N ALA A 83 -11.67 -3.93 -27.93
CA ALA A 83 -10.95 -3.51 -29.15
C ALA A 83 -11.04 -4.58 -30.24
N GLY A 84 -10.88 -5.87 -29.91
CA GLY A 84 -11.02 -6.97 -30.86
C GLY A 84 -12.42 -7.09 -31.47
N ARG A 85 -13.46 -6.69 -30.74
CA ARG A 85 -14.86 -6.69 -31.20
C ARG A 85 -15.30 -5.39 -31.87
N GLY A 86 -14.51 -4.32 -31.78
CA GLY A 86 -14.89 -2.98 -32.24
C GLY A 86 -16.06 -2.37 -31.44
N ASP A 87 -16.31 -2.84 -30.21
CA ASP A 87 -17.41 -2.36 -29.37
C ASP A 87 -16.99 -1.11 -28.57
N THR A 88 -17.27 0.05 -29.14
CA THR A 88 -16.98 1.35 -28.53
C THR A 88 -17.81 1.61 -27.26
N SER A 89 -18.98 1.01 -27.11
CA SER A 89 -19.82 1.18 -25.92
C SER A 89 -19.25 0.44 -24.72
N ALA A 90 -18.78 -0.79 -24.94
CA ALA A 90 -18.07 -1.57 -23.93
C ALA A 90 -16.70 -0.94 -23.61
N SER A 91 -15.99 -0.44 -24.61
CA SER A 91 -14.73 0.26 -24.37
C SER A 91 -14.89 1.52 -23.51
N ARG A 92 -15.95 2.31 -23.71
CA ARG A 92 -16.23 3.48 -22.86
C ARG A 92 -16.43 3.08 -21.40
N ARG A 93 -17.23 2.03 -21.13
CA ARG A 93 -17.44 1.52 -19.77
C ARG A 93 -16.13 1.06 -19.12
N ALA A 94 -15.31 0.31 -19.85
CA ALA A 94 -14.00 -0.11 -19.35
C ALA A 94 -13.04 1.07 -19.13
N THR A 95 -13.15 2.13 -19.93
CA THR A 95 -12.40 3.39 -19.78
C THR A 95 -12.82 4.13 -18.52
N ASP A 96 -14.13 4.23 -18.27
CA ASP A 96 -14.68 4.87 -17.07
C ASP A 96 -14.25 4.11 -15.81
N GLN A 97 -14.38 2.79 -15.79
CA GLN A 97 -13.88 1.94 -14.70
C GLN A 97 -12.37 2.11 -14.47
N LEU A 98 -11.57 2.19 -15.53
CA LEU A 98 -10.13 2.42 -15.41
C LEU A 98 -9.82 3.80 -14.80
N SER A 99 -10.62 4.82 -15.13
CA SER A 99 -10.48 6.16 -14.55
C SER A 99 -10.79 6.16 -13.05
N GLU A 100 -11.86 5.47 -12.62
CA GLU A 100 -12.21 5.29 -11.21
C GLU A 100 -11.12 4.54 -10.45
N LEU A 101 -10.60 3.46 -11.04
CA LEU A 101 -9.48 2.69 -10.48
C LEU A 101 -8.23 3.55 -10.28
N LEU A 102 -7.92 4.45 -11.22
CA LEU A 102 -6.82 5.40 -11.10
C LEU A 102 -7.05 6.42 -9.98
N GLU A 103 -8.29 6.88 -9.79
CA GLU A 103 -8.62 7.76 -8.68
C GLU A 103 -8.42 7.08 -7.33
N TRP A 104 -8.82 5.81 -7.21
CA TRP A 104 -8.59 5.01 -6.01
C TRP A 104 -7.10 4.76 -5.80
N ALA A 105 -6.38 4.41 -6.85
CA ALA A 105 -4.95 4.19 -6.80
C ALA A 105 -4.20 5.42 -6.30
N ARG A 106 -4.61 6.63 -6.70
CA ARG A 106 -4.02 7.90 -6.24
C ARG A 106 -4.17 8.13 -4.72
N ARG A 107 -5.20 7.54 -4.08
CA ARG A 107 -5.43 7.64 -2.64
C ARG A 107 -4.57 6.66 -1.82
N ILE A 108 -3.88 5.72 -2.47
CA ILE A 108 -2.95 4.81 -1.77
C ILE A 108 -1.82 5.65 -1.17
N ASP A 109 -1.69 5.57 0.15
CA ASP A 109 -0.67 6.27 0.91
C ASP A 109 0.71 5.65 0.64
N VAL A 110 1.50 6.37 -0.14
CA VAL A 110 2.82 5.95 -0.61
C VAL A 110 3.85 5.97 0.53
N VAL A 111 3.62 6.76 1.58
CA VAL A 111 4.52 6.89 2.74
C VAL A 111 4.55 5.61 3.57
N LEU A 112 3.50 4.80 3.49
CA LEU A 112 3.38 3.52 4.18
C LEU A 112 3.99 2.35 3.41
N LEU A 113 4.44 2.55 2.17
CA LEU A 113 5.05 1.50 1.35
C LEU A 113 6.58 1.53 1.47
N ASP A 114 7.22 0.36 1.38
CA ASP A 114 8.68 0.30 1.25
C ASP A 114 9.13 0.78 -0.15
N ASP A 115 10.34 1.30 -0.28
CA ASP A 115 10.89 1.88 -1.52
C ASP A 115 10.67 1.02 -2.77
N LYS A 116 10.85 -0.30 -2.64
CA LYS A 116 10.60 -1.27 -3.72
C LYS A 116 9.13 -1.28 -4.16
N HIS A 117 8.20 -1.27 -3.22
CA HIS A 117 6.76 -1.27 -3.50
C HIS A 117 6.29 0.08 -4.04
N ILE A 118 6.93 1.18 -3.61
CA ILE A 118 6.72 2.52 -4.17
C ILE A 118 7.06 2.53 -5.66
N GLU A 119 8.24 2.02 -6.04
CA GLU A 119 8.66 1.93 -7.44
C GLU A 119 7.66 1.11 -8.27
N GLY A 120 7.26 -0.06 -7.78
CA GLY A 120 6.26 -0.91 -8.43
C GLY A 120 4.92 -0.19 -8.62
N LEU A 121 4.41 0.48 -7.58
CA LEU A 121 3.16 1.23 -7.65
C LEU A 121 3.23 2.36 -8.67
N PHE A 122 4.35 3.09 -8.75
CA PHE A 122 4.52 4.14 -9.77
C PHE A 122 4.54 3.57 -11.20
N LYS A 123 5.22 2.45 -11.43
CA LYS A 123 5.21 1.78 -12.74
C LYS A 123 3.81 1.34 -13.16
N ILE A 124 3.04 0.79 -12.22
CA ILE A 124 1.66 0.34 -12.45
C ILE A 124 0.75 1.55 -12.72
N ARG A 125 0.87 2.64 -11.93
CA ARG A 125 0.12 3.89 -12.17
C ARG A 125 0.44 4.50 -13.53
N ALA A 126 1.71 4.58 -13.91
CA ALA A 126 2.12 5.09 -15.22
C ALA A 126 1.54 4.25 -16.36
N THR A 127 1.55 2.93 -16.19
CA THR A 127 0.92 2.00 -17.14
C THR A 127 -0.58 2.26 -17.25
N ALA A 128 -1.29 2.37 -16.13
CA ALA A 128 -2.73 2.66 -16.11
C ALA A 128 -3.08 3.98 -16.80
N VAL A 129 -2.31 5.05 -16.57
CA VAL A 129 -2.51 6.33 -17.26
C VAL A 129 -2.31 6.18 -18.78
N SER A 130 -1.28 5.46 -19.20
CA SER A 130 -1.03 5.21 -20.63
C SER A 130 -2.14 4.38 -21.28
N THR A 131 -2.67 3.38 -20.56
CA THR A 131 -3.81 2.56 -20.96
C THR A 131 -5.07 3.41 -21.11
N LEU A 132 -5.33 4.29 -20.15
CA LEU A 132 -6.49 5.18 -20.18
C LEU A 132 -6.43 6.13 -21.38
N GLY A 133 -5.29 6.80 -21.59
CA GLY A 133 -5.13 7.71 -22.72
C GLY A 133 -5.34 7.01 -24.08
N ARG A 134 -4.82 5.78 -24.21
CA ARG A 134 -5.02 4.96 -25.41
C ARG A 134 -6.49 4.56 -25.60
N ALA A 135 -7.18 4.18 -24.54
CA ALA A 135 -8.60 3.82 -24.60
C ALA A 135 -9.48 5.03 -24.97
N GLN A 136 -9.17 6.21 -24.44
CA GLN A 136 -9.85 7.47 -24.82
C GLN A 136 -9.62 7.83 -26.29
N GLU A 137 -8.40 7.64 -26.81
CA GLU A 137 -8.08 7.83 -28.23
C GLU A 137 -8.92 6.88 -29.11
N MET A 138 -9.01 5.61 -28.72
CA MET A 138 -9.85 4.61 -29.39
C MET A 138 -11.33 5.01 -29.39
N ASN A 139 -11.83 5.56 -28.29
CA ASN A 139 -13.24 5.97 -28.16
C ASN A 139 -13.61 7.25 -28.90
N SER A 140 -12.62 8.08 -29.25
CA SER A 140 -12.83 9.38 -29.91
C SER A 140 -12.58 9.35 -31.42
N ASN A 141 -11.86 8.35 -31.92
CA ASN A 141 -11.51 8.25 -33.34
C ASN A 141 -12.28 7.11 -34.04
N ILE A 142 -13.13 7.47 -35.01
CA ILE A 142 -13.95 6.50 -35.77
C ILE A 142 -13.09 5.62 -36.68
N LEU A 143 -11.93 6.12 -37.13
CA LEU A 143 -10.98 5.41 -38.01
C LEU A 143 -9.84 4.74 -37.22
N TYR A 144 -10.08 4.46 -35.94
CA TYR A 144 -9.05 3.95 -35.06
C TYR A 144 -8.60 2.53 -35.46
N ASP A 145 -7.28 2.29 -35.38
CA ASP A 145 -6.69 0.97 -35.66
C ASP A 145 -6.86 0.04 -34.44
N TYR A 146 -8.01 -0.64 -34.40
CA TYR A 146 -8.39 -1.54 -33.30
C TYR A 146 -7.41 -2.69 -33.07
N ARG A 147 -6.72 -3.14 -34.12
CA ARG A 147 -5.70 -4.19 -34.01
C ARG A 147 -4.51 -3.70 -33.19
N LYS A 148 -4.00 -2.51 -33.51
CA LYS A 148 -2.90 -1.90 -32.73
C LYS A 148 -3.31 -1.58 -31.30
N ALA A 149 -4.56 -1.18 -31.05
CA ALA A 149 -5.06 -1.04 -29.68
C ALA A 149 -5.01 -2.37 -28.91
N SER A 150 -5.50 -3.45 -29.51
CA SER A 150 -5.51 -4.76 -28.88
C SER A 150 -4.10 -5.24 -28.52
N GLU A 151 -3.14 -5.12 -29.45
CA GLU A 151 -1.73 -5.44 -29.21
C GLU A 151 -1.12 -4.56 -28.09
N PHE A 152 -1.46 -3.27 -28.07
CA PHE A 152 -1.03 -2.37 -27.01
C PHE A 152 -1.58 -2.77 -25.64
N PHE A 153 -2.88 -3.09 -25.52
CA PHE A 153 -3.48 -3.48 -24.25
C PHE A 153 -2.90 -4.78 -23.71
N GLU A 154 -2.58 -5.74 -24.58
CA GLU A 154 -1.89 -6.96 -24.17
C GLU A 154 -0.47 -6.68 -23.67
N LEU A 155 0.27 -5.78 -24.34
CA LEU A 155 1.59 -5.36 -23.88
C LEU A 155 1.51 -4.68 -22.50
N GLN A 156 0.54 -3.80 -22.28
CA GLN A 156 0.37 -3.15 -20.98
C GLN A 156 0.00 -4.17 -19.89
N ARG A 157 -0.90 -5.11 -20.20
CA ARG A 157 -1.24 -6.22 -19.30
C ARG A 157 0.01 -7.00 -18.89
N SER A 158 0.87 -7.35 -19.85
CA SER A 158 2.13 -8.06 -19.60
C SER A 158 3.07 -7.26 -18.69
N LYS A 159 3.24 -5.95 -18.94
CA LYS A 159 4.06 -5.07 -18.09
C LYS A 159 3.55 -4.96 -16.66
N VAL A 160 2.23 -4.84 -16.48
CA VAL A 160 1.62 -4.79 -15.15
C VAL A 160 1.84 -6.12 -14.44
N HIS A 161 1.65 -7.24 -15.13
CA HIS A 161 1.89 -8.57 -14.58
C HIS A 161 3.36 -8.75 -14.15
N GLU A 162 4.31 -8.35 -15.00
CA GLU A 162 5.74 -8.39 -14.66
C GLU A 162 6.05 -7.53 -13.43
N ALA A 163 5.49 -6.32 -13.36
CA ALA A 163 5.64 -5.46 -12.20
C ALA A 163 5.02 -6.09 -10.92
N CYS A 164 3.87 -6.75 -11.02
CA CYS A 164 3.27 -7.47 -9.90
C CYS A 164 4.17 -8.60 -9.38
N VAL A 165 4.74 -9.39 -10.29
CA VAL A 165 5.64 -10.49 -9.93
C VAL A 165 6.92 -9.95 -9.29
N GLN A 166 7.52 -8.92 -9.89
CA GLN A 166 8.79 -8.35 -9.44
C GLN A 166 8.67 -7.61 -8.10
N TYR A 167 7.60 -6.84 -7.93
CA TYR A 167 7.45 -5.89 -6.82
C TYR A 167 6.53 -6.39 -5.71
N PHE A 168 5.49 -7.17 -6.02
CA PHE A 168 4.45 -7.51 -5.04
C PHE A 168 4.31 -9.02 -4.76
N TRP A 169 5.18 -9.86 -5.32
CA TRP A 169 5.19 -11.32 -5.06
C TRP A 169 3.81 -11.97 -5.23
N ILE A 170 3.05 -11.57 -6.26
CA ILE A 170 1.91 -12.37 -6.69
C ILE A 170 2.49 -13.65 -7.30
N LYS A 171 2.43 -14.77 -6.56
CA LYS A 171 2.71 -16.09 -7.14
C LYS A 171 1.67 -16.34 -8.23
N SER A 172 2.16 -16.51 -9.46
CA SER A 172 1.41 -17.00 -10.63
C SER A 172 0.71 -18.31 -10.34
#